data_AF-A0A939IQ76-F1
#
_entry.id   AF-A0A939IQ76-F1
#
_cell.length_a   1.000
_cell.length_b   1.000
_cell.length_c   1.000
_cell.angle_alpha   90.00
_cell.angle_beta   90.00
_cell.angle_gamma   90.00
#
_symmetry.space_group_name_H-M   'P 1'
#
loop_
_entity.id
_entity.type
_entity.pdbx_description
1 polymer ?
#
loop_
_entity_poly.entity_id
_entity_poly.type
_entity_poly.pdbx_seq_one_letter_code
_entity_poly.pdbx_strand_id
1 'polypeptide(L)'
;MGTRMLRRGLPRINGGEPWPPVTEVTVEGADNVNDMPVAEAVAAAPAPVESAPAAPAAEPAAASVGVAPASAAPATAAAPSASLRRGLPRVAGGDPWPPASAAPAPAAPAPAMAAPSPVVTEAPAAAVAPAAAAAPQATAAAATAPGAELRRGLPRVAGGDPWPPAGTASVAAVVASSDAVAEAAVTEAPSTQTAVAVASDRPDLSTPLPFTRTVWQGRAPRHASQPVAQPSKLRPTWPQAIGGLLGLASLGLLATAGVFLVRAFLTLPFMQDFLAAYPGEYHPAFETEPGFAPWVNWAHFFNIFLMVLIIRSGLGVRTEKRPTVFWAPRGNSKGKISLTLWFHQSLDILWIVNGVIFVVLLIVTGHWVRIVPTSWEVFPNALSALLQYISLDWPTENGWVNYNSLQQLAYFTTVFIAAPLAVITGFRMSGLWPKKAEKLSKAYPVEWARALHFPVMLYFVAFIIVHVALVFLTGALRNLNHMFAAQGSVDGIAYADVWTGFWVFVGAMVVVAAGWFAARPLVLAPIAKLFGQVSGR
;
A
#
# COMPACT_ATOMS: atom_id res chain seq x y z
N MET A 1 40.93 41.23 -15.17
CA MET A 1 40.11 41.95 -14.17
C MET A 1 38.80 42.37 -14.82
N GLY A 2 37.65 41.98 -14.25
CA GLY A 2 36.34 42.41 -14.73
C GLY A 2 35.54 43.02 -13.58
N THR A 3 35.10 44.27 -13.74
CA THR A 3 34.18 44.92 -12.79
C THR A 3 32.75 44.48 -13.08
N ARG A 4 32.05 43.97 -12.06
CA ARG A 4 30.65 43.54 -12.18
C ARG A 4 29.76 44.41 -11.29
N MET A 5 28.89 45.22 -11.91
CA MET A 5 27.88 45.98 -11.17
C MET A 5 26.81 45.05 -10.58
N LEU A 6 26.52 45.21 -9.30
CA LEU A 6 25.39 44.57 -8.62
C LEU A 6 24.06 45.20 -9.10
N ARG A 7 23.05 44.38 -9.38
CA ARG A 7 21.71 44.90 -9.72
C ARG A 7 21.10 45.59 -8.49
N ARG A 8 20.72 46.86 -8.65
CA ARG A 8 20.05 47.66 -7.61
C ARG A 8 18.58 47.29 -7.47
N GLY A 9 18.13 47.13 -6.22
CA GLY A 9 16.72 46.97 -5.85
C GLY A 9 16.06 48.31 -5.53
N LEU A 10 14.75 48.28 -5.25
CA LEU A 10 14.00 49.48 -4.88
C LEU A 10 14.50 50.10 -3.57
N PRO A 11 14.34 51.44 -3.39
CA PRO A 11 14.66 52.12 -2.14
C PRO A 11 13.90 51.54 -0.94
N ARG A 12 14.58 51.45 0.21
CA ARG A 12 13.99 50.95 1.47
C ARG A 12 13.07 51.96 2.18
N ILE A 13 13.05 53.20 1.70
CA ILE A 13 12.17 54.30 2.15
C ILE A 13 11.65 55.05 0.94
N ASN A 14 10.45 55.62 1.03
CA ASN A 14 9.85 56.35 -0.08
C ASN A 14 10.66 57.63 -0.37
N GLY A 15 11.22 57.73 -1.58
CA GLY A 15 12.17 58.80 -1.96
C GLY A 15 13.65 58.58 -1.60
N GLY A 16 14.03 57.41 -1.08
CA GLY A 16 15.44 57.08 -0.80
C GLY A 16 16.24 56.64 -2.03
N GLU A 17 17.56 56.43 -1.87
CA GLU A 17 18.39 55.86 -2.92
C GLU A 17 18.19 54.33 -3.11
N PRO A 18 18.40 53.79 -4.33
CA PRO A 18 18.38 52.35 -4.59
C PRO A 18 19.49 51.60 -3.81
N TRP A 19 19.11 50.52 -3.13
CA TRP A 19 20.04 49.66 -2.40
C TRP A 19 20.54 48.50 -3.28
N PRO A 20 21.82 48.09 -3.22
CA PRO A 20 22.92 48.67 -2.44
C PRO A 20 23.52 49.96 -3.02
N PRO A 21 24.23 50.76 -2.21
CA PRO A 21 25.03 51.90 -2.67
C PRO A 21 26.11 51.45 -3.66
N VAL A 22 26.64 52.38 -4.46
CA VAL A 22 27.71 52.07 -5.42
C VAL A 22 29.01 51.80 -4.67
N THR A 23 29.42 50.54 -4.62
CA THR A 23 30.80 50.13 -4.36
C THR A 23 31.29 49.30 -5.53
N GLU A 24 32.36 49.75 -6.18
CA GLU A 24 33.08 48.93 -7.16
C GLU A 24 33.80 47.80 -6.41
N VAL A 25 33.42 46.56 -6.70
CA VAL A 25 34.10 45.38 -6.17
C VAL A 25 35.00 44.81 -7.26
N THR A 26 36.31 44.91 -7.07
CA THR A 26 37.29 44.20 -7.86
C THR A 26 37.27 42.71 -7.51
N VAL A 27 37.01 41.87 -8.50
CA VAL A 27 37.04 40.40 -8.36
C VAL A 27 38.31 39.88 -9.02
N GLU A 28 39.18 39.24 -8.24
CA GLU A 28 40.24 38.39 -8.79
C GLU A 28 39.62 37.13 -9.40
N GLY A 29 40.08 36.77 -10.60
CA GLY A 29 39.52 35.66 -11.35
C GLY A 29 40.01 34.32 -10.81
N ALA A 30 39.08 33.44 -10.44
CA ALA A 30 39.33 32.01 -10.44
C ALA A 30 39.04 31.51 -11.87
N ASP A 31 40.09 31.12 -12.60
CA ASP A 31 39.96 30.70 -13.99
C ASP A 31 39.21 29.36 -14.14
N ASN A 32 38.60 29.19 -15.31
CA ASN A 32 37.68 28.10 -15.63
C ASN A 32 38.36 26.73 -15.58
N VAL A 33 37.84 25.82 -14.77
CA VAL A 33 38.16 24.38 -14.89
C VAL A 33 37.17 23.75 -15.88
N ASN A 34 37.51 23.82 -17.17
CA ASN A 34 37.12 22.85 -18.20
C ASN A 34 37.81 23.19 -19.52
N ASP A 35 39.04 22.73 -19.68
CA ASP A 35 39.59 22.37 -20.99
C ASP A 35 40.67 21.29 -20.81
N MET A 36 40.33 20.06 -21.20
CA MET A 36 41.31 18.99 -21.43
C MET A 36 41.46 18.81 -22.94
N PRO A 37 42.68 18.90 -23.51
CA PRO A 37 42.88 18.58 -24.92
C PRO A 37 42.86 17.06 -25.13
N VAL A 38 42.07 16.60 -26.09
CA VAL A 38 42.14 15.23 -26.62
C VAL A 38 43.13 15.22 -27.78
N ALA A 39 44.18 14.40 -27.68
CA ALA A 39 45.05 14.06 -28.82
C ALA A 39 45.54 12.61 -28.68
N GLU A 40 45.55 11.89 -29.81
CA GLU A 40 45.84 10.46 -29.92
C GLU A 40 47.28 10.09 -29.53
N ALA A 41 47.45 8.85 -29.05
CA ALA A 41 48.74 8.16 -29.04
C ALA A 41 48.58 6.75 -29.64
N VAL A 42 49.16 6.55 -30.82
CA VAL A 42 49.15 5.28 -31.58
C VAL A 42 50.22 4.32 -31.02
N ALA A 43 49.96 3.02 -31.11
CA ALA A 43 50.81 1.96 -30.57
C ALA A 43 52.16 1.79 -31.30
N ALA A 44 53.22 1.51 -30.52
CA ALA A 44 54.39 0.75 -30.97
C ALA A 44 55.10 0.08 -29.76
N ALA A 45 55.46 -1.19 -29.89
CA ALA A 45 56.29 -1.91 -28.92
C ALA A 45 57.79 -1.64 -29.16
N PRO A 46 58.68 -2.03 -28.23
CA PRO A 46 59.44 -3.26 -28.50
C PRO A 46 59.67 -4.16 -27.28
N ALA A 47 60.27 -5.33 -27.52
CA ALA A 47 60.57 -6.39 -26.55
C ALA A 47 62.11 -6.69 -26.49
N PRO A 48 62.63 -7.86 -26.07
CA PRO A 48 62.97 -8.15 -24.65
C PRO A 48 64.38 -8.79 -24.44
N VAL A 49 64.94 -8.80 -23.21
CA VAL A 49 65.87 -9.87 -22.75
C VAL A 49 65.94 -10.06 -21.21
N GLU A 50 66.41 -11.25 -20.82
CA GLU A 50 66.50 -11.95 -19.52
C GLU A 50 67.37 -11.28 -18.41
N SER A 51 67.22 -11.57 -17.10
CA SER A 51 67.62 -12.87 -16.49
C SER A 51 67.40 -12.94 -14.95
N ALA A 52 67.30 -14.16 -14.41
CA ALA A 52 67.30 -14.54 -12.97
C ALA A 52 68.54 -15.45 -12.69
N PRO A 53 68.89 -15.97 -11.47
CA PRO A 53 68.09 -16.34 -10.28
C PRO A 53 68.65 -15.68 -8.96
N ALA A 54 68.54 -16.13 -7.70
CA ALA A 54 68.10 -17.38 -7.04
C ALA A 54 67.69 -17.17 -5.54
N ALA A 55 67.38 -18.26 -4.81
CA ALA A 55 67.32 -18.34 -3.35
C ALA A 55 68.31 -19.44 -2.83
N PRO A 56 68.64 -19.52 -1.52
CA PRO A 56 67.88 -20.42 -0.63
C PRO A 56 67.75 -19.93 0.85
N ALA A 57 67.18 -20.79 1.71
CA ALA A 57 66.61 -20.47 3.03
C ALA A 57 67.49 -20.82 4.26
N ALA A 58 67.11 -20.30 5.44
CA ALA A 58 67.35 -20.92 6.76
C ALA A 58 66.41 -20.38 7.87
N GLU A 59 65.91 -21.29 8.71
CA GLU A 59 65.19 -21.15 10.00
C GLU A 59 65.67 -22.35 10.87
N PRO A 60 65.34 -22.56 12.18
CA PRO A 60 64.46 -21.83 13.11
C PRO A 60 65.02 -21.69 14.57
N ALA A 61 64.11 -21.60 15.57
CA ALA A 61 64.25 -21.76 17.05
C ALA A 61 64.51 -20.47 17.88
N ALA A 62 63.93 -20.27 19.08
CA ALA A 62 62.85 -20.97 19.82
C ALA A 62 62.19 -20.05 20.88
N ALA A 63 61.16 -20.57 21.57
CA ALA A 63 60.20 -19.83 22.41
C ALA A 63 60.67 -19.42 23.84
N SER A 64 59.91 -18.51 24.47
CA SER A 64 59.62 -18.54 25.91
C SER A 64 58.31 -17.80 26.25
N VAL A 65 57.77 -18.03 27.46
CA VAL A 65 56.41 -17.69 27.91
C VAL A 65 56.45 -16.69 29.07
N GLY A 66 55.50 -15.75 29.13
CA GLY A 66 55.16 -14.94 30.32
C GLY A 66 53.77 -14.31 30.11
N VAL A 67 52.72 -14.71 30.83
CA VAL A 67 52.38 -14.38 32.24
C VAL A 67 52.19 -12.88 32.46
N ALA A 68 50.95 -12.50 32.80
CA ALA A 68 50.56 -11.13 33.10
C ALA A 68 50.88 -10.72 34.55
N PRO A 69 51.06 -9.41 34.80
CA PRO A 69 50.70 -8.79 36.07
C PRO A 69 49.56 -7.77 35.91
N ALA A 70 48.97 -7.37 37.04
CA ALA A 70 47.72 -6.63 37.10
C ALA A 70 47.88 -5.10 37.21
N SER A 71 46.77 -4.41 36.93
CA SER A 71 46.32 -3.17 37.59
C SER A 71 47.33 -2.00 37.74
N ALA A 72 47.33 -1.09 36.77
CA ALA A 72 47.61 0.32 36.99
C ALA A 72 46.39 1.14 36.57
N ALA A 73 45.95 2.07 37.42
CA ALA A 73 44.78 2.91 37.14
C ALA A 73 45.12 3.99 36.09
N PRO A 74 44.26 4.23 35.08
CA PRO A 74 44.40 5.41 34.23
C PRO A 74 43.96 6.67 35.00
N ALA A 75 44.79 7.71 34.93
CA ALA A 75 44.44 9.03 35.46
C ALA A 75 43.19 9.59 34.77
N THR A 76 42.43 10.41 35.50
CA THR A 76 41.26 11.12 34.97
C THR A 76 41.64 12.06 33.83
N ALA A 77 41.36 11.64 32.59
CA ALA A 77 41.40 12.52 31.44
C ALA A 77 40.31 13.59 31.57
N ALA A 78 40.69 14.88 31.48
CA ALA A 78 39.74 15.98 31.49
C ALA A 78 38.86 15.94 30.23
N ALA A 79 37.56 16.18 30.39
CA ALA A 79 36.63 16.25 29.27
C ALA A 79 36.98 17.46 28.36
N PRO A 80 36.84 17.33 27.02
CA PRO A 80 37.06 18.45 26.11
C PRO A 80 35.98 19.53 26.32
N SER A 81 36.41 20.77 26.54
CA SER A 81 35.51 21.91 26.62
C SER A 81 35.00 22.29 25.22
N ALA A 82 33.68 22.20 25.01
CA ALA A 82 33.05 22.58 23.75
C ALA A 82 33.14 24.10 23.53
N SER A 83 33.82 24.51 22.46
CA SER A 83 33.95 25.93 22.08
C SER A 83 32.77 26.34 21.18
N LEU A 84 31.83 27.10 21.73
CA LEU A 84 30.76 27.71 20.95
C LEU A 84 31.33 28.80 20.01
N ARG A 85 31.02 28.72 18.71
CA ARG A 85 31.31 29.81 17.77
C ARG A 85 30.51 31.04 18.16
N ARG A 86 31.18 32.17 18.44
CA ARG A 86 30.52 33.43 18.77
C ARG A 86 30.11 34.16 17.49
N GLY A 87 28.85 34.61 17.43
CA GLY A 87 28.30 35.39 16.33
C GLY A 87 28.56 36.89 16.48
N LEU A 88 28.14 37.67 15.48
CA LEU A 88 28.30 39.12 15.48
C LEU A 88 27.55 39.77 16.68
N PRO A 89 28.03 40.92 17.18
CA PRO A 89 27.38 41.66 18.24
C PRO A 89 25.94 42.06 17.91
N ARG A 90 25.04 42.01 18.90
CA ARG A 90 23.62 42.41 18.74
C ARG A 90 23.42 43.94 18.67
N VAL A 91 24.47 44.71 18.90
CA VAL A 91 24.53 46.18 18.80
C VAL A 91 25.87 46.59 18.21
N ALA A 92 25.91 47.66 17.41
CA ALA A 92 27.14 48.15 16.79
C ALA A 92 28.18 48.51 17.86
N GLY A 93 29.35 47.86 17.81
CA GLY A 93 30.43 48.04 18.79
C GLY A 93 30.32 47.22 20.08
N GLY A 94 29.34 46.33 20.22
CA GLY A 94 29.24 45.43 21.38
C GLY A 94 30.14 44.18 21.30
N ASP A 95 30.12 43.36 22.34
CA ASP A 95 30.84 42.08 22.38
C ASP A 95 30.17 40.96 21.55
N PRO A 96 30.94 39.97 21.05
CA PRO A 96 30.39 38.79 20.37
C PRO A 96 29.49 37.93 21.27
N TRP A 97 28.35 37.50 20.75
CA TRP A 97 27.37 36.68 21.47
C TRP A 97 27.59 35.18 21.21
N PRO A 98 27.49 34.27 22.20
CA PRO A 98 27.21 34.50 23.62
C PRO A 98 28.46 34.92 24.44
N PRO A 99 28.26 35.58 25.61
CA PRO A 99 29.35 36.00 26.49
C PRO A 99 30.04 34.80 27.15
N ALA A 100 31.34 34.94 27.43
CA ALA A 100 32.24 33.84 27.82
C ALA A 100 31.92 33.13 29.16
N SER A 101 31.00 33.67 29.97
CA SER A 101 30.57 33.12 31.26
C SER A 101 29.16 32.51 31.24
N ALA A 102 28.43 32.54 30.12
CA ALA A 102 27.06 32.05 30.03
C ALA A 102 26.97 30.56 29.68
N ALA A 103 27.30 29.69 30.64
CA ALA A 103 26.98 28.27 30.59
C ALA A 103 26.58 27.75 31.99
N PRO A 104 25.29 27.45 32.25
CA PRO A 104 24.93 26.63 33.40
C PRO A 104 25.36 25.19 33.11
N ALA A 105 26.24 24.62 33.94
CA ALA A 105 26.60 23.21 33.84
C ALA A 105 25.38 22.32 34.19
N PRO A 106 25.14 21.21 33.47
CA PRO A 106 24.12 20.25 33.87
C PRO A 106 24.54 19.60 35.20
N ALA A 107 23.66 19.64 36.20
CA ALA A 107 23.88 18.95 37.46
C ALA A 107 23.86 17.43 37.23
N ALA A 108 24.89 16.73 37.71
CA ALA A 108 24.94 15.27 37.64
C ALA A 108 23.87 14.64 38.55
N PRO A 109 23.12 13.62 38.08
CA PRO A 109 22.20 12.89 38.95
C PRO A 109 22.97 12.02 39.95
N ALA A 110 22.48 11.98 41.19
CA ALA A 110 23.02 11.10 42.24
C ALA A 110 22.80 9.61 41.90
N PRO A 111 23.68 8.70 42.35
CA PRO A 111 23.53 7.27 42.06
C PRO A 111 22.32 6.68 42.80
N ALA A 112 21.36 6.14 42.04
CA ALA A 112 20.24 5.40 42.61
C ALA A 112 20.67 4.01 43.07
N MET A 113 20.29 3.64 44.30
CA MET A 113 20.46 2.28 44.83
C MET A 113 19.68 1.26 43.99
N ALA A 114 20.30 0.10 43.75
CA ALA A 114 19.67 -1.01 43.05
C ALA A 114 18.49 -1.57 43.86
N ALA A 115 17.34 -1.75 43.20
CA ALA A 115 16.21 -2.49 43.75
C ALA A 115 16.36 -4.00 43.47
N PRO A 116 15.94 -4.89 44.39
CA PRO A 116 16.04 -6.33 44.20
C PRO A 116 14.97 -6.88 43.25
N SER A 117 15.35 -7.84 42.41
CA SER A 117 14.43 -8.59 41.54
C SER A 117 13.54 -9.55 42.34
N PRO A 118 12.23 -9.69 42.02
CA PRO A 118 11.41 -10.73 42.60
C PRO A 118 11.72 -12.09 41.95
N VAL A 119 12.01 -13.08 42.80
CA VAL A 119 12.05 -14.50 42.44
C VAL A 119 10.63 -15.02 42.23
N VAL A 120 10.40 -15.79 41.16
CA VAL A 120 9.18 -16.59 41.00
C VAL A 120 9.56 -18.06 41.10
N THR A 121 9.00 -18.74 42.11
CA THR A 121 9.27 -20.14 42.45
C THR A 121 8.42 -21.10 41.62
N GLU A 122 8.95 -22.30 41.36
CA GLU A 122 8.35 -23.35 40.54
C GLU A 122 7.62 -24.42 41.39
N ALA A 123 6.63 -25.08 40.78
CA ALA A 123 6.05 -26.39 41.17
C ALA A 123 5.17 -26.47 42.46
N PRO A 124 4.37 -27.54 42.69
CA PRO A 124 4.22 -28.78 41.90
C PRO A 124 2.76 -29.17 41.52
N ALA A 125 2.63 -30.35 40.88
CA ALA A 125 1.39 -30.90 40.34
C ALA A 125 0.56 -31.76 41.33
N ALA A 126 -0.70 -32.01 40.99
CA ALA A 126 -1.52 -33.11 41.51
C ALA A 126 -2.40 -33.70 40.39
N ALA A 127 -2.59 -35.03 40.40
CA ALA A 127 -3.25 -35.77 39.33
C ALA A 127 -4.58 -36.39 39.79
N VAL A 128 -5.58 -36.45 38.90
CA VAL A 128 -6.65 -37.47 38.95
C VAL A 128 -7.09 -37.85 37.53
N ALA A 129 -7.06 -39.15 37.25
CA ALA A 129 -7.98 -39.83 36.33
C ALA A 129 -8.71 -40.91 37.17
N PRO A 130 -9.89 -41.41 36.77
CA PRO A 130 -9.85 -42.59 35.91
C PRO A 130 -11.07 -42.83 34.97
N ALA A 131 -10.92 -43.92 34.21
CA ALA A 131 -11.96 -44.86 33.78
C ALA A 131 -12.82 -44.54 32.52
N ALA A 132 -12.87 -45.54 31.65
CA ALA A 132 -13.66 -45.60 30.43
C ALA A 132 -15.05 -46.23 30.67
N ALA A 133 -15.98 -46.01 29.73
CA ALA A 133 -17.15 -46.86 29.56
C ALA A 133 -17.45 -47.04 28.06
N ALA A 134 -18.01 -48.21 27.72
CA ALA A 134 -18.11 -48.72 26.35
C ALA A 134 -19.15 -47.99 25.47
N ALA A 135 -18.96 -48.09 24.16
CA ALA A 135 -20.00 -47.82 23.17
C ALA A 135 -21.01 -48.98 23.10
N PRO A 136 -22.29 -48.69 22.82
CA PRO A 136 -23.18 -49.63 22.15
C PRO A 136 -23.39 -49.21 20.68
N GLN A 137 -23.39 -50.18 19.78
CA GLN A 137 -23.97 -50.02 18.45
C GLN A 137 -25.49 -49.79 18.59
N ALA A 138 -26.02 -48.80 17.88
CA ALA A 138 -27.47 -48.64 17.70
C ALA A 138 -27.80 -48.72 16.21
N THR A 139 -28.81 -49.53 15.90
CA THR A 139 -29.24 -49.88 14.54
C THR A 139 -29.88 -48.70 13.80
N ALA A 140 -29.74 -48.69 12.48
CA ALA A 140 -30.41 -47.72 11.63
C ALA A 140 -31.93 -47.97 11.59
N ALA A 141 -32.68 -47.28 12.45
CA ALA A 141 -34.12 -47.14 12.33
C ALA A 141 -34.45 -45.94 11.42
N ALA A 142 -35.27 -46.16 10.39
CA ALA A 142 -35.70 -45.09 9.49
C ALA A 142 -36.63 -44.11 10.22
N ALA A 143 -36.12 -42.94 10.59
CA ALA A 143 -36.91 -41.86 11.15
C ALA A 143 -37.58 -41.06 10.02
N THR A 144 -38.90 -41.21 9.86
CA THR A 144 -39.70 -40.33 9.02
C THR A 144 -39.71 -38.93 9.62
N ALA A 145 -39.15 -37.94 8.92
CA ALA A 145 -39.15 -36.56 9.39
C ALA A 145 -40.58 -36.00 9.41
N PRO A 146 -41.03 -35.35 10.50
CA PRO A 146 -42.30 -34.63 10.50
C PRO A 146 -42.22 -33.42 9.55
N GLY A 147 -43.26 -33.23 8.74
CA GLY A 147 -43.32 -32.13 7.78
C GLY A 147 -43.32 -30.77 8.46
N ALA A 148 -42.48 -29.85 7.99
CA ALA A 148 -42.39 -28.51 8.56
C ALA A 148 -43.61 -27.66 8.19
N GLU A 149 -44.23 -27.01 9.17
CA GLU A 149 -45.29 -26.03 8.94
C GLU A 149 -44.74 -24.74 8.32
N LEU A 150 -45.35 -24.29 7.22
CA LEU A 150 -44.96 -23.08 6.52
C LEU A 150 -45.64 -21.85 7.17
N ARG A 151 -44.84 -20.87 7.63
CA ARG A 151 -45.38 -19.59 8.13
C ARG A 151 -46.18 -18.89 7.03
N ARG A 152 -47.45 -18.58 7.32
CA ARG A 152 -48.35 -17.86 6.41
C ARG A 152 -48.09 -16.35 6.46
N GLY A 153 -47.90 -15.75 5.28
CA GLY A 153 -47.77 -14.31 5.06
C GLY A 153 -49.07 -13.69 4.54
N LEU A 154 -49.03 -12.39 4.25
CA LEU A 154 -50.22 -11.66 3.80
C LEU A 154 -50.81 -12.23 2.50
N PRO A 155 -52.14 -12.09 2.29
CA PRO A 155 -52.81 -12.47 1.07
C PRO A 155 -52.20 -11.81 -0.18
N ARG A 156 -52.17 -12.55 -1.29
CA ARG A 156 -51.64 -12.05 -2.59
C ARG A 156 -52.61 -11.12 -3.33
N VAL A 157 -53.84 -10.99 -2.82
CA VAL A 157 -54.92 -10.12 -3.32
C VAL A 157 -55.68 -9.57 -2.12
N ALA A 158 -56.16 -8.34 -2.21
CA ALA A 158 -56.93 -7.69 -1.14
C ALA A 158 -58.21 -8.51 -0.84
N GLY A 159 -58.37 -8.94 0.41
CA GLY A 159 -59.50 -9.76 0.86
C GLY A 159 -59.36 -11.28 0.63
N GLY A 160 -58.23 -11.77 0.11
CA GLY A 160 -57.96 -13.22 -0.02
C GLY A 160 -57.41 -13.87 1.26
N ASP A 161 -57.19 -15.19 1.20
CA ASP A 161 -56.60 -15.95 2.31
C ASP A 161 -55.07 -15.77 2.46
N PRO A 162 -54.50 -15.94 3.68
CA PRO A 162 -53.06 -15.93 3.92
C PRO A 162 -52.32 -17.04 3.14
N TRP A 163 -51.19 -16.68 2.52
CA TRP A 163 -50.41 -17.61 1.69
C TRP A 163 -49.16 -18.13 2.42
N PRO A 164 -48.78 -19.42 2.33
CA PRO A 164 -49.41 -20.49 1.55
C PRO A 164 -50.67 -21.09 2.21
N PRO A 165 -51.48 -21.87 1.48
CA PRO A 165 -52.61 -22.60 2.05
C PRO A 165 -52.17 -23.54 3.17
N ALA A 166 -53.07 -23.88 4.09
CA ALA A 166 -52.76 -24.78 5.21
C ALA A 166 -52.48 -26.20 4.69
N GLY A 167 -51.24 -26.65 4.85
CA GLY A 167 -50.78 -27.99 4.49
C GLY A 167 -49.29 -28.18 4.74
N THR A 168 -48.88 -29.39 5.05
CA THR A 168 -47.46 -29.77 5.18
C THR A 168 -46.89 -30.09 3.80
N ALA A 169 -45.71 -29.55 3.49
CA ALA A 169 -45.00 -29.85 2.24
C ALA A 169 -43.97 -30.95 2.49
N SER A 170 -44.13 -32.11 1.85
CA SER A 170 -43.13 -33.17 1.86
C SER A 170 -42.02 -32.87 0.84
N VAL A 171 -40.78 -32.74 1.31
CA VAL A 171 -39.60 -32.63 0.45
C VAL A 171 -39.10 -34.04 0.15
N ALA A 172 -39.31 -34.51 -1.08
CA ALA A 172 -38.73 -35.76 -1.54
C ALA A 172 -37.20 -35.64 -1.62
N ALA A 173 -36.49 -36.36 -0.76
CA ALA A 173 -35.03 -36.44 -0.82
C ALA A 173 -34.61 -37.30 -2.01
N VAL A 174 -33.95 -36.69 -3.00
CA VAL A 174 -33.31 -37.44 -4.10
C VAL A 174 -32.08 -38.14 -3.56
N VAL A 175 -32.22 -39.43 -3.25
CA VAL A 175 -31.08 -40.32 -3.00
C VAL A 175 -30.49 -40.70 -4.36
N ALA A 176 -29.22 -40.35 -4.56
CA ALA A 176 -28.49 -40.75 -5.77
C ALA A 176 -28.04 -42.21 -5.63
N SER A 177 -28.79 -43.14 -6.22
CA SER A 177 -28.36 -44.53 -6.41
C SER A 177 -27.25 -44.58 -7.46
N SER A 178 -26.11 -45.17 -7.10
CA SER A 178 -25.01 -45.45 -8.01
C SER A 178 -25.16 -46.85 -8.60
N ASP A 179 -25.84 -46.98 -9.74
CA ASP A 179 -25.89 -48.25 -10.46
C ASP A 179 -24.58 -48.49 -11.23
N ALA A 180 -23.90 -49.57 -10.86
CA ALA A 180 -22.79 -50.12 -11.61
C ALA A 180 -23.35 -50.96 -12.76
N VAL A 181 -23.06 -50.58 -14.01
CA VAL A 181 -23.42 -51.39 -15.18
C VAL A 181 -22.32 -52.44 -15.40
N ALA A 182 -22.65 -53.68 -15.06
CA ALA A 182 -21.86 -54.85 -15.42
C ALA A 182 -22.18 -55.32 -16.86
N GLU A 183 -21.22 -56.03 -17.42
CA GLU A 183 -21.13 -56.47 -18.81
C GLU A 183 -22.06 -57.67 -19.11
N ALA A 184 -22.79 -57.63 -20.23
CA ALA A 184 -23.52 -58.78 -20.77
C ALA A 184 -23.60 -58.69 -22.31
N ALA A 185 -23.14 -59.72 -23.00
CA ALA A 185 -23.09 -59.80 -24.46
C ALA A 185 -24.28 -60.56 -25.06
N VAL A 186 -24.79 -60.13 -26.22
CA VAL A 186 -25.61 -60.96 -27.12
C VAL A 186 -25.25 -60.69 -28.60
N THR A 187 -25.12 -61.82 -29.29
CA THR A 187 -24.77 -62.18 -30.68
C THR A 187 -25.37 -61.37 -31.86
N GLU A 188 -24.71 -61.51 -33.01
CA GLU A 188 -24.97 -60.90 -34.34
C GLU A 188 -26.28 -61.30 -35.03
N ALA A 189 -26.79 -60.40 -35.90
CA ALA A 189 -27.24 -60.71 -37.26
C ALA A 189 -27.24 -59.43 -38.14
N PRO A 190 -26.93 -59.49 -39.46
CA PRO A 190 -26.68 -58.29 -40.26
C PRO A 190 -27.96 -57.68 -40.86
N SER A 191 -27.98 -56.36 -41.01
CA SER A 191 -28.93 -55.66 -41.88
C SER A 191 -28.19 -54.82 -42.93
N THR A 192 -28.67 -54.90 -44.17
CA THR A 192 -28.05 -54.35 -45.37
C THR A 192 -28.15 -52.83 -45.42
N GLN A 193 -27.01 -52.14 -45.52
CA GLN A 193 -26.99 -50.71 -45.83
C GLN A 193 -27.34 -50.47 -47.30
N THR A 194 -28.60 -50.16 -47.58
CA THR A 194 -28.98 -49.57 -48.87
C THR A 194 -28.55 -48.11 -48.88
N ALA A 195 -27.46 -47.81 -49.59
CA ALA A 195 -26.98 -46.44 -49.76
C ALA A 195 -27.93 -45.64 -50.66
N VAL A 196 -28.88 -44.92 -50.06
CA VAL A 196 -29.68 -43.92 -50.77
C VAL A 196 -28.85 -42.65 -50.91
N ALA A 197 -28.35 -42.39 -52.11
CA ALA A 197 -27.68 -41.15 -52.43
C ALA A 197 -28.68 -39.98 -52.39
N VAL A 198 -28.63 -39.17 -51.33
CA VAL A 198 -29.42 -37.94 -51.23
C VAL A 198 -28.81 -36.89 -52.16
N ALA A 199 -29.38 -36.76 -53.36
CA ALA A 199 -29.05 -35.68 -54.27
C ALA A 199 -29.26 -34.33 -53.57
N SER A 200 -28.22 -33.47 -53.61
CA SER A 200 -28.23 -32.16 -52.95
C SER A 200 -28.95 -31.12 -53.81
N ASP A 201 -30.26 -31.28 -53.98
CA ASP A 201 -31.06 -30.35 -54.77
C ASP A 201 -31.31 -29.05 -54.00
N ARG A 202 -30.48 -28.04 -54.28
CA ARG A 202 -30.68 -26.68 -53.76
C ARG A 202 -31.69 -25.96 -54.67
N PRO A 203 -32.85 -25.54 -54.16
CA PRO A 203 -33.86 -24.89 -55.00
C PRO A 203 -33.33 -23.55 -55.55
N ASP A 204 -33.51 -23.35 -56.86
CA ASP A 204 -33.17 -22.12 -57.55
C ASP A 204 -34.04 -20.95 -57.05
N LEU A 205 -33.38 -19.96 -56.45
CA LEU A 205 -34.00 -18.78 -55.86
C LEU A 205 -34.50 -17.75 -56.89
N SER A 206 -34.22 -17.95 -58.17
CA SER A 206 -34.71 -17.08 -59.25
C SER A 206 -36.15 -17.40 -59.70
N THR A 207 -36.69 -18.56 -59.30
CA THR A 207 -38.04 -18.99 -59.69
C THR A 207 -39.11 -18.41 -58.76
N PRO A 208 -40.04 -17.56 -59.23
CA PRO A 208 -41.14 -17.08 -58.39
C PRO A 208 -42.09 -18.23 -58.07
N LEU A 209 -42.50 -18.34 -56.79
CA LEU A 209 -43.37 -19.42 -56.33
C LEU A 209 -44.75 -19.38 -57.03
N PRO A 210 -45.31 -20.53 -57.44
CA PRO A 210 -46.55 -20.60 -58.22
C PRO A 210 -47.83 -20.28 -57.41
N PHE A 211 -47.69 -19.89 -56.14
CA PHE A 211 -48.77 -19.43 -55.30
C PHE A 211 -48.42 -18.05 -54.74
N THR A 212 -49.39 -17.13 -54.74
CA THR A 212 -49.29 -15.92 -53.94
C THR A 212 -49.09 -16.33 -52.49
N ARG A 213 -48.00 -15.90 -51.84
CA ARG A 213 -47.93 -15.94 -50.38
C ARG A 213 -49.11 -15.11 -49.88
N THR A 214 -50.14 -15.79 -49.38
CA THR A 214 -51.11 -15.18 -48.48
C THR A 214 -50.35 -14.81 -47.21
N VAL A 215 -49.75 -13.63 -47.23
CA VAL A 215 -49.26 -12.98 -46.02
C VAL A 215 -50.51 -12.70 -45.22
N TRP A 216 -50.90 -13.67 -44.39
CA TRP A 216 -51.83 -13.43 -43.30
C TRP A 216 -51.24 -12.24 -42.56
N GLN A 217 -51.89 -11.07 -42.70
CA GLN A 217 -51.59 -9.88 -41.91
C GLN A 217 -52.13 -10.11 -40.50
N GLY A 218 -51.64 -11.21 -39.92
CA GLY A 218 -51.76 -11.58 -38.54
C GLY A 218 -51.02 -10.53 -37.74
N ARG A 219 -51.74 -9.46 -37.46
CA ARG A 219 -51.72 -8.81 -36.16
C ARG A 219 -52.22 -9.81 -35.10
N ALA A 220 -51.52 -10.95 -35.00
CA ALA A 220 -51.38 -11.62 -33.74
C ALA A 220 -50.94 -10.52 -32.77
N PRO A 221 -51.67 -10.28 -31.68
CA PRO A 221 -51.20 -9.41 -30.64
C PRO A 221 -50.05 -10.15 -29.94
N ARG A 222 -48.88 -10.15 -30.60
CA ARG A 222 -47.63 -10.00 -29.89
C ARG A 222 -47.76 -8.65 -29.20
N HIS A 223 -48.37 -8.68 -28.02
CA HIS A 223 -47.89 -7.92 -26.90
C HIS A 223 -46.43 -8.35 -26.72
N ALA A 224 -45.55 -7.81 -27.56
CA ALA A 224 -44.28 -7.34 -27.08
C ALA A 224 -44.69 -6.43 -25.93
N SER A 225 -44.65 -6.99 -24.72
CA SER A 225 -44.69 -6.20 -23.51
C SER A 225 -43.61 -5.16 -23.72
N GLN A 226 -44.03 -3.91 -23.97
CA GLN A 226 -43.08 -2.81 -23.99
C GLN A 226 -42.29 -2.99 -22.70
N PRO A 227 -40.96 -3.13 -22.73
CA PRO A 227 -40.19 -3.32 -21.52
C PRO A 227 -40.50 -2.10 -20.68
N VAL A 228 -41.32 -2.30 -19.62
CA VAL A 228 -41.88 -1.23 -18.81
C VAL A 228 -40.71 -0.34 -18.46
N ALA A 229 -40.73 0.90 -18.97
CA ALA A 229 -39.55 1.73 -19.03
C ALA A 229 -39.03 1.87 -17.60
N GLN A 230 -38.00 1.07 -17.26
CA GLN A 230 -37.62 0.93 -15.86
C GLN A 230 -37.12 2.31 -15.46
N PRO A 231 -37.73 2.97 -14.45
CA PRO A 231 -37.32 4.29 -14.05
C PRO A 231 -35.82 4.20 -13.75
N SER A 232 -35.03 4.98 -14.50
CA SER A 232 -33.58 4.84 -14.48
C SER A 232 -33.10 5.08 -13.06
N LYS A 233 -32.69 4.02 -12.37
CA LYS A 233 -32.32 4.01 -10.93
C LYS A 233 -31.12 4.91 -10.57
N LEU A 234 -30.62 5.66 -11.56
CA LEU A 234 -29.42 6.49 -11.55
C LEU A 234 -29.74 7.98 -11.77
N ARG A 235 -31.01 8.35 -12.03
CA ARG A 235 -31.42 9.77 -12.15
C ARG A 235 -32.19 10.17 -10.90
N PRO A 236 -31.61 10.94 -9.96
CA PRO A 236 -32.36 11.44 -8.81
C PRO A 236 -33.50 12.33 -9.28
N THR A 237 -34.63 12.27 -8.56
CA THR A 237 -35.73 13.24 -8.76
C THR A 237 -35.26 14.64 -8.37
N TRP A 238 -35.87 15.70 -8.92
CA TRP A 238 -35.50 17.09 -8.58
C TRP A 238 -35.45 17.36 -7.06
N PRO A 239 -36.41 16.91 -6.22
CA PRO A 239 -36.32 17.05 -4.77
C PRO A 239 -35.14 16.29 -4.14
N GLN A 240 -34.78 15.11 -4.65
CA GLN A 240 -33.60 14.36 -4.18
C GLN A 240 -32.29 15.04 -4.61
N ALA A 241 -32.24 15.64 -5.79
CA ALA A 241 -31.10 16.42 -6.24
C ALA A 241 -30.92 17.69 -5.39
N ILE A 242 -32.00 18.43 -5.12
CA ILE A 242 -32.01 19.60 -4.23
C ILE A 242 -31.63 19.19 -2.80
N GLY A 243 -32.21 18.12 -2.26
CA GLY A 243 -31.87 17.60 -0.93
C GLY A 243 -30.40 17.15 -0.83
N GLY A 244 -29.86 16.53 -1.89
CA GLY A 244 -28.43 16.18 -1.97
C GLY A 244 -27.53 17.41 -2.01
N LEU A 245 -27.89 18.45 -2.78
CA LEU A 245 -27.16 19.72 -2.81
C LEU A 245 -27.21 20.46 -1.48
N LEU A 246 -28.37 20.51 -0.81
CA LEU A 246 -28.52 21.09 0.53
C LEU A 246 -27.73 20.29 1.58
N GLY A 247 -27.68 18.96 1.48
CA GLY A 247 -26.85 18.11 2.32
C GLY A 247 -25.35 18.39 2.13
N LEU A 248 -24.88 18.50 0.88
CA LEU A 248 -23.51 18.89 0.56
C LEU A 248 -23.17 20.31 1.04
N ALA A 249 -24.07 21.27 0.85
CA ALA A 249 -23.90 22.64 1.35
C ALA A 249 -23.85 22.69 2.89
N SER A 250 -24.67 21.89 3.57
CA SER A 250 -24.66 21.76 5.04
C SER A 250 -23.36 21.13 5.54
N LEU A 251 -22.85 20.09 4.86
CA LEU A 251 -21.54 19.49 5.16
C LEU A 251 -20.40 20.48 4.93
N GLY A 252 -20.45 21.25 3.84
CA GLY A 252 -19.50 22.33 3.56
C GLY A 252 -19.50 23.41 4.65
N LEU A 253 -20.69 23.87 5.07
CA LEU A 253 -20.84 24.84 6.15
C LEU A 253 -20.31 24.30 7.49
N LEU A 254 -20.60 23.04 7.83
CA LEU A 254 -20.09 22.39 9.04
C LEU A 254 -18.56 22.24 9.00
N ALA A 255 -17.99 21.87 7.84
CA ALA A 255 -16.54 21.83 7.67
C ALA A 255 -15.91 23.22 7.84
N THR A 256 -16.46 24.25 7.19
CA THR A 256 -16.02 25.65 7.35
C THR A 256 -16.12 26.14 8.79
N ALA A 257 -17.22 25.85 9.49
CA ALA A 257 -17.38 26.17 10.91
C ALA A 257 -16.33 25.44 11.77
N GLY A 258 -15.99 24.19 11.45
CA GLY A 258 -14.89 23.45 12.06
C GLY A 258 -13.52 24.11 11.86
N VAL A 259 -13.20 24.57 10.65
CA VAL A 259 -11.97 25.33 10.36
C VAL A 259 -11.89 26.58 11.24
N PHE A 260 -12.96 27.38 11.31
CA PHE A 260 -12.99 28.60 12.13
C PHE A 260 -12.93 28.31 13.64
N LEU A 261 -13.59 27.23 14.11
CA LEU A 261 -13.52 26.80 15.50
C LEU A 261 -12.09 26.40 15.89
N VAL A 262 -11.39 25.63 15.04
CA VAL A 262 -10.00 25.25 15.28
C VAL A 262 -9.07 26.46 15.19
N ARG A 263 -9.26 27.37 14.23
CA ARG A 263 -8.51 28.65 14.20
C ARG A 263 -8.68 29.44 15.50
N ALA A 264 -9.91 29.62 15.98
CA ALA A 264 -10.18 30.30 17.25
C ALA A 264 -9.51 29.59 18.44
N PHE A 265 -9.62 28.25 18.50
CA PHE A 265 -8.96 27.45 19.53
C PHE A 265 -7.43 27.60 19.52
N LEU A 266 -6.81 27.63 18.34
CA LEU A 266 -5.36 27.84 18.20
C LEU A 266 -4.91 29.24 18.65
N THR A 267 -5.76 30.26 18.62
CA THR A 267 -5.39 31.61 19.14
C THR A 267 -5.32 31.72 20.67
N LEU A 268 -5.74 30.70 21.41
CA LEU A 268 -5.68 30.71 22.88
C LEU A 268 -4.21 30.66 23.36
N PRO A 269 -3.81 31.42 24.41
CA PRO A 269 -2.40 31.52 24.81
C PRO A 269 -1.72 30.16 25.05
N PHE A 270 -2.37 29.25 25.77
CA PHE A 270 -1.82 27.91 26.03
C PHE A 270 -1.67 27.05 24.76
N MET A 271 -2.45 27.31 23.69
CA MET A 271 -2.27 26.64 22.41
C MET A 271 -1.12 27.25 21.61
N GLN A 272 -0.86 28.55 21.75
CA GLN A 272 0.35 29.17 21.21
C GLN A 272 1.60 28.62 21.91
N ASP A 273 1.58 28.50 23.24
CA ASP A 273 2.66 27.86 24.01
C ASP A 273 2.84 26.38 23.61
N PHE A 274 1.75 25.65 23.40
CA PHE A 274 1.77 24.26 22.93
C PHE A 274 2.37 24.13 21.52
N LEU A 275 1.99 24.99 20.57
CA LEU A 275 2.56 25.00 19.23
C LEU A 275 4.03 25.45 19.21
N ALA A 276 4.44 26.31 20.14
CA ALA A 276 5.85 26.70 20.29
C ALA A 276 6.71 25.56 20.86
N ALA A 277 6.15 24.74 21.76
CA ALA A 277 6.80 23.54 22.29
C ALA A 277 6.78 22.36 21.29
N TYR A 278 5.72 22.25 20.49
CA TYR A 278 5.46 21.16 19.55
C TYR A 278 5.03 21.73 18.19
N PRO A 279 5.97 22.14 17.31
CA PRO A 279 5.65 22.83 16.07
C PRO A 279 4.93 21.97 15.02
N GLY A 280 4.98 20.64 15.14
CA GLY A 280 4.40 19.69 14.19
C GLY A 280 5.36 18.57 13.77
N GLU A 281 6.64 18.72 14.09
CA GLU A 281 7.72 17.79 13.80
C GLU A 281 8.78 17.79 14.90
N TYR A 282 9.63 16.76 14.91
CA TYR A 282 10.80 16.69 15.77
C TYR A 282 11.95 16.06 14.97
N HIS A 283 13.19 16.47 15.25
CA HIS A 283 14.36 15.86 14.61
C HIS A 283 14.60 14.46 15.19
N PRO A 284 14.76 13.41 14.36
CA PRO A 284 15.05 12.07 14.87
C PRO A 284 16.35 12.04 15.68
N ALA A 285 16.41 11.18 16.70
CA ALA A 285 17.59 11.02 17.55
C ALA A 285 18.86 10.49 16.83
N PHE A 286 18.72 10.09 15.57
CA PHE A 286 19.81 9.65 14.70
C PHE A 286 19.84 10.53 13.46
N GLU A 287 21.01 11.11 13.16
CA GLU A 287 21.21 11.87 11.93
C GLU A 287 21.04 10.95 10.71
N THR A 288 20.17 11.33 9.79
CA THR A 288 20.04 10.67 8.48
C THR A 288 20.30 11.69 7.38
N GLU A 289 21.13 11.32 6.40
CA GLU A 289 21.38 12.14 5.21
C GLU A 289 20.04 12.59 4.58
N PRO A 290 19.87 13.88 4.25
CA PRO A 290 18.67 14.38 3.57
C PRO A 290 18.45 13.73 2.20
N GLY A 291 17.19 13.68 1.77
CA GLY A 291 16.78 13.11 0.50
C GLY A 291 16.37 11.64 0.53
N PHE A 292 16.06 11.11 -0.64
CA PHE A 292 15.52 9.76 -0.82
C PHE A 292 16.44 8.93 -1.70
N ALA A 293 16.80 7.73 -1.25
CA ALA A 293 17.51 6.79 -2.09
C ALA A 293 16.61 6.32 -3.25
N PRO A 294 17.10 6.20 -4.50
CA PRO A 294 16.27 5.91 -5.68
C PRO A 294 15.42 4.64 -5.59
N TRP A 295 15.82 3.65 -4.78
CA TRP A 295 15.04 2.44 -4.52
C TRP A 295 13.72 2.74 -3.76
N VAL A 296 13.68 3.78 -2.92
CA VAL A 296 12.48 4.24 -2.21
C VAL A 296 11.49 4.82 -3.23
N ASN A 297 11.97 5.66 -4.15
CA ASN A 297 11.19 6.25 -5.23
C ASN A 297 10.60 5.18 -6.16
N TRP A 298 11.43 4.20 -6.54
CA TRP A 298 10.99 3.05 -7.33
C TRP A 298 9.93 2.21 -6.58
N ALA A 299 10.20 1.85 -5.31
CA ALA A 299 9.28 1.06 -4.50
C ALA A 299 7.95 1.79 -4.28
N HIS A 300 7.96 3.12 -4.14
CA HIS A 300 6.77 3.95 -4.06
C HIS A 300 5.93 3.86 -5.36
N PHE A 301 6.55 4.09 -6.52
CA PHE A 301 5.89 3.93 -7.82
C PHE A 301 5.30 2.51 -8.00
N PHE A 302 6.11 1.48 -7.76
CA PHE A 302 5.69 0.09 -7.95
C PHE A 302 4.57 -0.30 -6.97
N ASN A 303 4.59 0.23 -5.74
CA ASN A 303 3.50 0.06 -4.79
C ASN A 303 2.20 0.73 -5.25
N ILE A 304 2.25 1.93 -5.87
CA ILE A 304 1.05 2.55 -6.49
C ILE A 304 0.50 1.64 -7.60
N PHE A 305 1.36 1.15 -8.49
CA PHE A 305 0.99 0.24 -9.58
C PHE A 305 0.29 -1.02 -9.05
N LEU A 306 0.86 -1.68 -8.04
CA LEU A 306 0.27 -2.85 -7.43
C LEU A 306 -1.05 -2.52 -6.70
N MET A 307 -1.11 -1.46 -5.90
CA MET A 307 -2.30 -1.07 -5.14
C MET A 307 -3.52 -0.84 -6.04
N VAL A 308 -3.36 -0.13 -7.17
CA VAL A 308 -4.45 0.08 -8.13
C VAL A 308 -5.00 -1.24 -8.67
N LEU A 309 -4.14 -2.22 -8.93
CA LEU A 309 -4.54 -3.54 -9.44
C LEU A 309 -5.10 -4.45 -8.33
N ILE A 310 -4.56 -4.40 -7.12
CA ILE A 310 -4.99 -5.17 -5.94
C ILE A 310 -6.39 -4.72 -5.50
N ILE A 311 -6.61 -3.41 -5.31
CA ILE A 311 -7.91 -2.85 -4.91
C ILE A 311 -8.97 -3.21 -5.96
N ARG A 312 -8.68 -3.02 -7.25
CA ARG A 312 -9.59 -3.39 -8.33
C ARG A 312 -9.92 -4.88 -8.35
N SER A 313 -8.91 -5.75 -8.25
CA SER A 313 -9.11 -7.20 -8.31
C SER A 313 -9.84 -7.72 -7.07
N GLY A 314 -9.59 -7.16 -5.88
CA GLY A 314 -10.32 -7.47 -4.64
C GLY A 314 -11.80 -7.04 -4.69
N LEU A 315 -12.09 -5.86 -5.25
CA LEU A 315 -13.47 -5.44 -5.55
C LEU A 315 -14.15 -6.39 -6.56
N GLY A 316 -13.39 -6.88 -7.56
CA GLY A 316 -13.82 -7.93 -8.48
C GLY A 316 -14.19 -9.21 -7.75
N VAL A 317 -13.29 -9.78 -6.95
CA VAL A 317 -13.52 -10.99 -6.13
C VAL A 317 -14.75 -10.85 -5.22
N ARG A 318 -14.99 -9.67 -4.65
CA ARG A 318 -16.17 -9.40 -3.80
C ARG A 318 -17.49 -9.31 -4.57
N THR A 319 -17.47 -8.92 -5.84
CA THR A 319 -18.68 -8.66 -6.64
C THR A 319 -18.99 -9.75 -7.68
N GLU A 320 -18.01 -10.57 -8.05
CA GLU A 320 -18.12 -11.66 -9.02
C GLU A 320 -18.95 -12.85 -8.47
N LYS A 321 -20.25 -12.87 -8.78
CA LYS A 321 -21.16 -13.96 -8.34
C LYS A 321 -21.07 -15.24 -9.19
N ARG A 322 -20.60 -15.13 -10.44
CA ARG A 322 -20.59 -16.23 -11.43
C ARG A 322 -19.34 -16.10 -12.33
N PRO A 323 -18.17 -16.57 -11.88
CA PRO A 323 -16.97 -16.55 -12.71
C PRO A 323 -17.15 -17.38 -13.99
N THR A 324 -16.66 -16.83 -15.10
CA THR A 324 -16.70 -17.43 -16.44
C THR A 324 -15.39 -18.07 -16.84
N VAL A 325 -14.28 -17.71 -16.19
CA VAL A 325 -12.94 -18.26 -16.43
C VAL A 325 -12.33 -18.70 -15.11
N PHE A 326 -11.82 -19.93 -15.11
CA PHE A 326 -11.19 -20.57 -13.96
C PHE A 326 -9.73 -20.89 -14.25
N TRP A 327 -8.91 -20.86 -13.19
CA TRP A 327 -7.54 -21.32 -13.19
C TRP A 327 -7.36 -22.47 -12.19
N ALA A 328 -6.51 -23.44 -12.53
CA ALA A 328 -6.10 -24.52 -11.65
C ALA A 328 -4.56 -24.65 -11.65
N PRO A 329 -3.92 -24.88 -10.49
CA PRO A 329 -2.47 -25.06 -10.41
C PRO A 329 -2.00 -26.33 -11.13
N ARG A 330 -0.76 -26.32 -11.63
CA ARG A 330 -0.12 -27.51 -12.21
C ARG A 330 -0.14 -28.67 -11.19
N GLY A 331 -0.54 -29.86 -11.65
CA GLY A 331 -0.65 -31.06 -10.82
C GLY A 331 -1.93 -31.18 -9.96
N ASN A 332 -2.78 -30.14 -9.86
CA ASN A 332 -4.05 -30.24 -9.12
C ASN A 332 -5.21 -29.55 -9.88
N SER A 333 -5.70 -30.24 -10.91
CA SER A 333 -6.84 -29.81 -11.74
C SER A 333 -8.17 -29.67 -10.98
N LYS A 334 -8.29 -30.27 -9.79
CA LYS A 334 -9.46 -30.15 -8.90
C LYS A 334 -9.46 -28.85 -8.09
N GLY A 335 -8.31 -28.21 -7.90
CA GLY A 335 -8.13 -26.96 -7.15
C GLY A 335 -8.50 -25.69 -7.93
N LYS A 336 -9.68 -25.65 -8.57
CA LYS A 336 -10.10 -24.51 -9.40
C LYS A 336 -10.46 -23.27 -8.57
N ILE A 337 -9.94 -22.12 -8.98
CA ILE A 337 -10.31 -20.77 -8.51
C ILE A 337 -10.71 -19.88 -9.70
N SER A 338 -11.39 -18.76 -9.48
CA SER A 338 -11.65 -17.81 -10.58
C SER A 338 -10.36 -17.14 -11.06
N LEU A 339 -10.31 -16.74 -12.34
CA LEU A 339 -9.17 -15.99 -12.88
C LEU A 339 -8.94 -14.66 -12.11
N THR A 340 -10.02 -14.03 -11.65
CA THR A 340 -9.97 -12.81 -10.80
C THR A 340 -9.28 -13.08 -9.47
N LEU A 341 -9.62 -14.19 -8.81
CA LEU A 341 -9.00 -14.57 -7.53
C LEU A 341 -7.53 -14.98 -7.70
N TRP A 342 -7.19 -15.69 -8.79
CA TRP A 342 -5.81 -15.99 -9.14
C TRP A 342 -4.99 -14.70 -9.37
N PHE A 343 -5.55 -13.74 -10.11
CA PHE A 343 -4.88 -12.47 -10.40
C PHE A 343 -4.66 -11.64 -9.13
N HIS A 344 -5.69 -11.50 -8.28
CA HIS A 344 -5.56 -10.85 -6.97
C HIS A 344 -4.44 -11.49 -6.14
N GLN A 345 -4.51 -12.81 -5.94
CA GLN A 345 -3.54 -13.55 -5.14
C GLN A 345 -2.09 -13.46 -5.69
N SER A 346 -1.94 -13.36 -7.02
CA SER A 346 -0.63 -13.19 -7.68
C SER A 346 -0.06 -11.80 -7.38
N LEU A 347 -0.87 -10.75 -7.51
CA LEU A 347 -0.47 -9.38 -7.15
C LEU A 347 -0.11 -9.26 -5.67
N ASP A 348 -0.89 -9.90 -4.78
CA ASP A 348 -0.61 -9.91 -3.34
C ASP A 348 0.77 -10.53 -3.05
N ILE A 349 1.15 -11.61 -3.75
CA ILE A 349 2.47 -12.23 -3.61
C ILE A 349 3.58 -11.28 -4.11
N LEU A 350 3.41 -10.64 -5.27
CA LEU A 350 4.36 -9.62 -5.75
C LEU A 350 4.50 -8.46 -4.76
N TRP A 351 3.38 -8.03 -4.17
CA TRP A 351 3.34 -6.95 -3.20
C TRP A 351 4.00 -7.32 -1.87
N ILE A 352 3.78 -8.54 -1.37
CA ILE A 352 4.47 -9.07 -0.18
C ILE A 352 5.98 -9.14 -0.42
N VAL A 353 6.42 -9.65 -1.57
CA VAL A 353 7.86 -9.72 -1.91
C VAL A 353 8.45 -8.31 -1.97
N ASN A 354 7.78 -7.37 -2.64
CA ASN A 354 8.20 -5.96 -2.66
C ASN A 354 8.24 -5.35 -1.25
N GLY A 355 7.26 -5.62 -0.41
CA GLY A 355 7.19 -5.14 0.98
C GLY A 355 8.32 -5.70 1.86
N VAL A 356 8.66 -6.99 1.72
CA VAL A 356 9.80 -7.60 2.42
C VAL A 356 11.12 -6.98 1.97
N ILE A 357 11.33 -6.83 0.65
CA ILE A 357 12.53 -6.15 0.10
C ILE A 357 12.61 -4.71 0.63
N PHE A 358 11.49 -3.97 0.60
CA PHE A 358 11.40 -2.61 1.10
C PHE A 358 11.78 -2.52 2.58
N VAL A 359 11.23 -3.37 3.46
CA VAL A 359 11.55 -3.39 4.89
C VAL A 359 13.01 -3.77 5.15
N VAL A 360 13.57 -4.73 4.41
CA VAL A 360 15.00 -5.08 4.53
C VAL A 360 15.90 -3.91 4.13
N LEU A 361 15.64 -3.28 2.98
CA LEU A 361 16.41 -2.11 2.52
C LEU A 361 16.27 -0.93 3.50
N LEU A 362 15.06 -0.69 4.00
CA LEU A 362 14.75 0.36 4.98
C LEU A 362 15.57 0.22 6.28
N ILE A 363 15.76 -1.00 6.76
CA ILE A 363 16.62 -1.30 7.92
C ILE A 363 18.10 -1.15 7.55
N VAL A 364 18.56 -1.82 6.49
CA VAL A 364 19.97 -1.87 6.07
C VAL A 364 20.54 -0.50 5.71
N THR A 365 19.71 0.41 5.15
CA THR A 365 20.12 1.77 4.76
C THR A 365 19.87 2.83 5.83
N GLY A 366 19.32 2.47 6.99
CA GLY A 366 18.98 3.43 8.06
C GLY A 366 17.75 4.31 7.79
N HIS A 367 17.15 4.28 6.59
CA HIS A 367 15.97 5.08 6.24
C HIS A 367 14.73 4.80 7.13
N TRP A 368 14.72 3.72 7.93
CA TRP A 368 13.65 3.39 8.87
C TRP A 368 13.35 4.49 9.87
N VAL A 369 14.37 5.25 10.28
CA VAL A 369 14.30 6.37 11.24
C VAL A 369 13.30 7.45 10.81
N ARG A 370 13.02 7.59 9.50
CA ARG A 370 12.05 8.56 9.00
C ARG A 370 10.59 8.15 9.17
N ILE A 371 10.28 6.85 9.18
CA ILE A 371 8.91 6.33 9.22
C ILE A 371 8.56 5.56 10.51
N VAL A 372 9.53 5.32 11.39
CA VAL A 372 9.32 4.76 12.72
C VAL A 372 9.55 5.87 13.75
N PRO A 373 8.58 6.17 14.63
CA PRO A 373 8.79 7.14 15.70
C PRO A 373 9.93 6.73 16.63
N THR A 374 10.81 7.69 16.92
CA THR A 374 12.01 7.57 17.76
C THR A 374 11.91 8.36 19.06
N SER A 375 10.89 9.22 19.21
CA SER A 375 10.58 9.98 20.43
C SER A 375 9.08 9.96 20.71
N TRP A 376 8.70 10.05 22.00
CA TRP A 376 7.31 10.25 22.42
C TRP A 376 6.74 11.61 22.03
N GLU A 377 7.60 12.57 21.68
CA GLU A 377 7.21 13.87 21.11
C GLU A 377 6.43 13.77 19.80
N VAL A 378 6.45 12.61 19.13
CA VAL A 378 5.62 12.33 17.95
C VAL A 378 4.13 12.57 18.20
N PHE A 379 3.62 12.27 19.39
CA PHE A 379 2.18 12.36 19.69
C PHE A 379 1.69 13.82 19.84
N PRO A 380 2.30 14.69 20.67
CA PRO A 380 1.91 16.09 20.72
C PRO A 380 2.19 16.82 19.41
N ASN A 381 3.31 16.54 18.71
CA ASN A 381 3.56 17.12 17.40
C ASN A 381 2.54 16.67 16.35
N ALA A 382 2.10 15.40 16.35
CA ALA A 382 1.05 14.95 15.44
C ALA A 382 -0.30 15.63 15.73
N LEU A 383 -0.60 15.96 16.98
CA LEU A 383 -1.76 16.77 17.34
C LEU A 383 -1.64 18.20 16.80
N SER A 384 -0.48 18.85 16.95
CA SER A 384 -0.20 20.17 16.35
C SER A 384 -0.43 20.16 14.84
N ALA A 385 0.22 19.23 14.12
CA ALA A 385 0.08 19.11 12.67
C ALA A 385 -1.37 18.80 12.24
N LEU A 386 -2.10 17.97 12.99
CA LEU A 386 -3.52 17.70 12.73
C LEU A 386 -4.38 18.98 12.87
N LEU A 387 -4.17 19.75 13.93
CA LEU A 387 -4.91 21.01 14.14
C LEU A 387 -4.57 22.06 13.07
N GLN A 388 -3.31 22.13 12.63
CA GLN A 388 -2.83 22.99 11.53
C GLN A 388 -3.45 22.60 10.17
N TYR A 389 -3.52 21.30 9.84
CA TYR A 389 -4.23 20.88 8.63
C TYR A 389 -5.73 21.20 8.69
N ILE A 390 -6.39 21.02 9.84
CA ILE A 390 -7.82 21.35 10.02
C ILE A 390 -8.05 22.86 9.99
N SER A 391 -7.14 23.67 10.52
CA SER A 391 -7.22 25.14 10.48
C SER A 391 -6.96 25.72 9.09
N LEU A 392 -6.55 24.91 8.10
CA LEU A 392 -6.06 25.39 6.80
C LEU A 392 -4.90 26.39 6.94
N ASP A 393 -4.09 26.25 7.98
CA ASP A 393 -2.83 26.98 8.20
C ASP A 393 -1.72 25.93 8.31
N TRP A 394 -1.19 25.54 7.16
CA TRP A 394 -0.55 24.24 6.99
C TRP A 394 0.90 24.21 7.49
N PRO A 395 1.37 23.09 8.08
CA PRO A 395 2.73 22.98 8.56
C PRO A 395 3.74 23.26 7.45
N THR A 396 4.82 23.98 7.78
CA THR A 396 5.99 24.14 6.91
C THR A 396 6.81 22.84 6.89
N GLU A 397 6.26 21.80 6.28
CA GLU A 397 6.84 20.46 6.22
C GLU A 397 8.04 20.39 5.26
N ASN A 398 9.17 19.85 5.70
CA ASN A 398 10.28 19.51 4.79
C ASN A 398 10.54 18.01 4.69
N GLY A 399 9.64 17.30 4.00
CA GLY A 399 9.73 15.87 3.72
C GLY A 399 11.07 15.40 3.11
N TRP A 400 11.87 16.29 2.50
CA TRP A 400 13.21 15.96 2.04
C TRP A 400 14.15 15.57 3.19
N VAL A 401 14.03 16.25 4.33
CA VAL A 401 14.81 16.00 5.56
C VAL A 401 14.05 15.00 6.45
N ASN A 402 12.84 15.35 6.87
CA ASN A 402 12.02 14.57 7.78
C ASN A 402 10.53 14.80 7.48
N TYR A 403 9.69 13.81 7.83
CA TYR A 403 8.24 14.00 7.77
C TYR A 403 7.74 14.69 9.03
N ASN A 404 6.62 15.43 8.92
CA ASN A 404 5.91 15.89 10.11
C ASN A 404 5.36 14.68 10.89
N SER A 405 5.09 14.84 12.19
CA SER A 405 4.77 13.70 13.05
C SER A 405 3.43 13.04 12.71
N LEU A 406 2.46 13.77 12.14
CA LEU A 406 1.21 13.16 11.66
C LEU A 406 1.45 12.28 10.43
N GLN A 407 2.25 12.75 9.48
CA GLN A 407 2.70 11.96 8.33
C GLN A 407 3.50 10.74 8.77
N GLN A 408 4.44 10.89 9.71
CA GLN A 408 5.23 9.78 10.24
C GLN A 408 4.34 8.69 10.87
N LEU A 409 3.37 9.06 11.71
CA LEU A 409 2.41 8.09 12.28
C LEU A 409 1.55 7.43 11.20
N ALA A 410 1.08 8.19 10.20
CA ALA A 410 0.30 7.64 9.09
C ALA A 410 1.11 6.63 8.26
N TYR A 411 2.40 6.90 8.00
CA TYR A 411 3.30 5.98 7.31
C TYR A 411 3.64 4.76 8.17
N PHE A 412 3.92 4.95 9.46
CA PHE A 412 4.14 3.85 10.41
C PHE A 412 2.94 2.89 10.43
N THR A 413 1.73 3.43 10.65
CA THR A 413 0.49 2.65 10.66
C THR A 413 0.26 1.94 9.32
N THR A 414 0.52 2.61 8.19
CA THR A 414 0.27 2.02 6.87
C THR A 414 1.25 0.88 6.56
N VAL A 415 2.53 1.05 6.85
CA VAL A 415 3.61 0.08 6.53
C VAL A 415 3.69 -1.06 7.54
N PHE A 416 3.58 -0.78 8.84
CA PHE A 416 3.84 -1.77 9.90
C PHE A 416 2.58 -2.31 10.60
N ILE A 417 1.40 -1.75 10.34
CA ILE A 417 0.13 -2.23 10.91
C ILE A 417 -0.84 -2.66 9.80
N ALA A 418 -1.32 -1.73 8.98
CA ALA A 418 -2.33 -2.00 7.96
C ALA A 418 -1.86 -3.01 6.91
N ALA A 419 -0.61 -2.90 6.45
CA ALA A 419 -0.05 -3.84 5.48
C ALA A 419 0.10 -5.27 6.04
N PRO A 420 0.75 -5.52 7.20
CA PRO A 420 0.74 -6.82 7.84
C PRO A 420 -0.66 -7.37 8.12
N LEU A 421 -1.62 -6.54 8.55
CA LEU A 421 -3.02 -6.97 8.72
C LEU A 421 -3.65 -7.42 7.40
N ALA A 422 -3.42 -6.72 6.29
CA ALA A 422 -3.87 -7.16 4.97
C ALA A 422 -3.25 -8.50 4.55
N VAL A 423 -1.95 -8.70 4.80
CA VAL A 423 -1.24 -9.96 4.51
C VAL A 423 -1.80 -11.12 5.35
N ILE A 424 -1.95 -10.95 6.66
CA ILE A 424 -2.45 -11.98 7.58
C ILE A 424 -3.89 -12.39 7.23
N THR A 425 -4.75 -11.39 6.98
CA THR A 425 -6.16 -11.63 6.62
C THR A 425 -6.31 -12.21 5.21
N GLY A 426 -5.50 -11.75 4.24
CA GLY A 426 -5.45 -12.27 2.88
C GLY A 426 -4.97 -13.73 2.84
N PHE A 427 -3.85 -14.03 3.51
CA PHE A 427 -3.33 -15.40 3.63
C PHE A 427 -4.35 -16.36 4.23
N ARG A 428 -5.13 -15.92 5.23
CA ARG A 428 -6.20 -16.73 5.84
C ARG A 428 -7.35 -17.08 4.89
N MET A 429 -7.61 -16.21 3.90
CA MET A 429 -8.63 -16.44 2.85
C MET A 429 -8.05 -17.11 1.59
N SER A 430 -6.72 -17.19 1.48
CA SER A 430 -6.01 -17.77 0.35
C SER A 430 -6.21 -19.30 0.21
N GLY A 431 -5.96 -19.81 -1.00
CA GLY A 431 -5.85 -21.25 -1.24
C GLY A 431 -4.62 -21.93 -0.60
N LEU A 432 -3.69 -21.14 -0.04
CA LEU A 432 -2.47 -21.62 0.62
C LEU A 432 -2.69 -22.01 2.10
N TRP A 433 -3.83 -21.63 2.69
CA TRP A 433 -4.14 -21.95 4.08
C TRP A 433 -4.25 -23.47 4.31
N PRO A 434 -3.56 -24.04 5.33
CA PRO A 434 -3.51 -25.48 5.54
C PRO A 434 -4.87 -26.05 5.98
N LYS A 435 -5.59 -26.68 5.04
CA LYS A 435 -6.95 -27.22 5.25
C LYS A 435 -7.09 -28.25 6.37
N LYS A 436 -5.99 -28.93 6.74
CA LYS A 436 -5.96 -29.94 7.83
C LYS A 436 -5.65 -29.33 9.21
N ALA A 437 -5.37 -28.04 9.31
CA ALA A 437 -5.02 -27.37 10.57
C ALA A 437 -6.29 -26.88 11.30
N GLU A 438 -7.07 -27.81 11.85
CA GLU A 438 -8.35 -27.50 12.52
C GLU A 438 -8.18 -26.59 13.73
N LYS A 439 -7.18 -26.85 14.60
CA LYS A 439 -6.88 -26.01 15.76
C LYS A 439 -6.59 -24.54 15.37
N LEU A 440 -5.79 -24.35 14.32
CA LEU A 440 -5.45 -23.02 13.79
C LEU A 440 -6.67 -22.34 13.16
N SER A 441 -7.48 -23.10 12.43
CA SER A 441 -8.70 -22.59 11.77
C SER A 441 -9.82 -22.27 12.77
N LYS A 442 -9.84 -22.91 13.95
CA LYS A 442 -10.71 -22.58 15.09
C LYS A 442 -10.22 -21.34 15.84
N ALA A 443 -8.91 -21.21 16.05
CA ALA A 443 -8.31 -20.04 16.69
C ALA A 443 -8.44 -18.77 15.82
N TYR A 444 -8.36 -18.91 14.50
CA TYR A 444 -8.59 -17.81 13.54
C TYR A 444 -9.63 -18.21 12.49
N PRO A 445 -10.93 -17.91 12.72
CA PRO A 445 -11.99 -18.19 11.75
C PRO A 445 -11.92 -17.27 10.51
N VAL A 446 -12.45 -17.73 9.37
CA VAL A 446 -12.36 -17.00 8.09
C VAL A 446 -13.30 -15.80 8.04
N GLU A 447 -14.33 -15.81 8.89
CA GLU A 447 -15.31 -14.75 9.11
C GLU A 447 -14.62 -13.51 9.66
N TRP A 448 -13.74 -13.66 10.66
CA TRP A 448 -12.92 -12.59 11.21
C TRP A 448 -11.94 -12.04 10.18
N ALA A 449 -11.26 -12.90 9.42
CA ALA A 449 -10.38 -12.47 8.34
C ALA A 449 -11.13 -11.61 7.31
N ARG A 450 -12.32 -12.03 6.88
CA ARG A 450 -13.16 -11.29 5.93
C ARG A 450 -13.70 -9.99 6.52
N ALA A 451 -14.10 -10.00 7.80
CA ALA A 451 -14.60 -8.84 8.51
C ALA A 451 -13.53 -7.75 8.69
N LEU A 452 -12.25 -8.12 8.80
CA LEU A 452 -11.14 -7.18 8.94
C LEU A 452 -10.51 -6.77 7.59
N HIS A 453 -10.34 -7.70 6.64
CA HIS A 453 -9.66 -7.42 5.36
C HIS A 453 -10.35 -6.33 4.54
N PHE A 454 -11.69 -6.31 4.51
CA PHE A 454 -12.43 -5.32 3.73
C PHE A 454 -12.32 -3.90 4.33
N PRO A 455 -12.52 -3.67 5.64
CA PRO A 455 -12.16 -2.40 6.28
C PRO A 455 -10.71 -1.98 6.09
N VAL A 456 -9.74 -2.91 6.12
CA VAL A 456 -8.33 -2.59 5.85
C VAL A 456 -8.13 -2.10 4.40
N MET A 457 -8.81 -2.71 3.42
CA MET A 457 -8.81 -2.19 2.04
C MET A 457 -9.47 -0.79 1.95
N LEU A 458 -10.55 -0.53 2.68
CA LEU A 458 -11.16 0.81 2.75
C LEU A 458 -10.22 1.83 3.42
N TYR A 459 -9.47 1.44 4.45
CA TYR A 459 -8.42 2.28 5.04
C TYR A 459 -7.36 2.63 4.01
N PHE A 460 -6.86 1.67 3.21
CA PHE A 460 -5.90 1.97 2.14
C PHE A 460 -6.47 2.94 1.09
N VAL A 461 -7.74 2.79 0.69
CA VAL A 461 -8.39 3.72 -0.24
C VAL A 461 -8.49 5.13 0.38
N ALA A 462 -8.91 5.26 1.63
CA ALA A 462 -9.00 6.54 2.33
C ALA A 462 -7.62 7.19 2.50
N PHE A 463 -6.61 6.42 2.92
CA PHE A 463 -5.22 6.86 3.02
C PHE A 463 -4.70 7.37 1.68
N ILE A 464 -4.88 6.63 0.58
CA ILE A 464 -4.45 7.05 -0.77
C ILE A 464 -5.11 8.37 -1.17
N ILE A 465 -6.42 8.53 -0.95
CA ILE A 465 -7.13 9.76 -1.28
C ILE A 465 -6.58 10.96 -0.50
N VAL A 466 -6.43 10.84 0.82
CA VAL A 466 -5.92 11.92 1.67
C VAL A 466 -4.46 12.24 1.36
N HIS A 467 -3.61 11.21 1.24
CA HIS A 467 -2.19 11.35 0.93
C HIS A 467 -1.98 12.05 -0.42
N VAL A 468 -2.66 11.61 -1.48
CA VAL A 468 -2.55 12.24 -2.80
C VAL A 468 -3.09 13.66 -2.79
N ALA A 469 -4.20 13.93 -2.08
CA ALA A 469 -4.72 15.28 -1.93
C ALA A 469 -3.70 16.22 -1.24
N LEU A 470 -3.10 15.79 -0.13
CA LEU A 470 -2.07 16.57 0.57
C LEU A 470 -0.84 16.78 -0.32
N VAL A 471 -0.35 15.75 -1.03
CA VAL A 471 0.76 15.88 -1.99
C VAL A 471 0.56 17.03 -2.99
N PHE A 472 -0.64 17.16 -3.56
CA PHE A 472 -0.93 18.23 -4.52
C PHE A 472 -1.14 19.61 -3.88
N LEU A 473 -1.63 19.64 -2.64
CA LEU A 473 -1.98 20.89 -1.96
C LEU A 473 -0.81 21.47 -1.10
N THR A 474 0.11 20.65 -0.56
CA THR A 474 1.28 21.10 0.25
C THR A 474 2.50 21.49 -0.61
N GLY A 475 2.32 21.69 -1.91
CA GLY A 475 3.39 22.03 -2.86
C GLY A 475 3.68 20.94 -3.88
N ALA A 476 2.70 20.65 -4.74
CA ALA A 476 2.73 19.59 -5.76
C ALA A 476 4.08 19.35 -6.42
N LEU A 477 4.71 20.39 -7.00
CA LEU A 477 5.93 20.25 -7.79
C LEU A 477 7.11 19.78 -6.93
N ARG A 478 7.26 20.31 -5.71
CA ARG A 478 8.27 19.91 -4.72
C ARG A 478 8.06 18.46 -4.29
N ASN A 479 6.83 18.10 -3.94
CA ASN A 479 6.47 16.75 -3.51
C ASN A 479 6.64 15.70 -4.62
N LEU A 480 6.32 16.04 -5.87
CA LEU A 480 6.55 15.16 -7.02
C LEU A 480 8.05 15.00 -7.33
N ASN A 481 8.86 16.04 -7.18
CA ASN A 481 10.33 15.92 -7.28
C ASN A 481 10.92 15.02 -6.19
N HIS A 482 10.45 15.16 -4.94
CA HIS A 482 10.83 14.27 -3.84
C HIS A 482 10.56 12.80 -4.17
N MET A 483 9.36 12.49 -4.67
CA MET A 483 8.86 11.11 -4.83
C MET A 483 9.18 10.44 -6.17
N PHE A 484 9.31 11.19 -7.27
CA PHE A 484 9.49 10.64 -8.62
C PHE A 484 10.84 10.98 -9.27
N ALA A 485 11.56 12.00 -8.79
CA ALA A 485 12.88 12.36 -9.33
C ALA A 485 14.04 12.19 -8.33
N ALA A 486 13.76 11.87 -7.05
CA ALA A 486 14.76 11.90 -5.98
C ALA A 486 15.50 13.26 -5.93
N GLN A 487 14.75 14.36 -6.02
CA GLN A 487 15.26 15.75 -6.05
C GLN A 487 14.50 16.58 -5.02
N GLY A 488 15.22 17.38 -4.22
CA GLY A 488 14.65 18.27 -3.21
C GLY A 488 15.71 19.15 -2.55
N SER A 489 15.30 19.91 -1.53
CA SER A 489 16.17 20.86 -0.82
C SER A 489 16.05 20.71 0.69
N VAL A 490 17.18 20.86 1.39
CA VAL A 490 17.22 20.99 2.86
C VAL A 490 16.57 22.28 3.35
N ASP A 491 16.47 23.30 2.49
CA ASP A 491 15.72 24.52 2.76
C ASP A 491 14.21 24.25 2.63
N GLY A 492 13.49 24.39 3.74
CA GLY A 492 12.04 24.21 3.82
C GLY A 492 11.24 25.21 2.98
N ILE A 493 11.77 26.41 2.73
CA ILE A 493 11.08 27.46 1.96
C ILE A 493 11.56 27.59 0.51
N ALA A 494 12.52 26.77 0.07
CA ALA A 494 12.96 26.73 -1.31
C ALA A 494 11.82 26.32 -2.26
N TYR A 495 11.57 27.17 -3.26
CA TYR A 495 10.64 26.87 -4.35
C TYR A 495 11.21 25.80 -5.28
N ALA A 496 10.35 24.91 -5.78
CA ALA A 496 10.72 23.98 -6.84
C ALA A 496 10.59 24.68 -8.21
N ASP A 497 11.70 24.74 -8.94
CA ASP A 497 11.81 25.26 -10.32
C ASP A 497 11.98 24.13 -11.36
N VAL A 498 12.47 22.97 -10.93
CA VAL A 498 12.64 21.75 -11.74
C VAL A 498 11.32 20.99 -11.94
N TRP A 499 11.05 20.52 -13.17
CA TRP A 499 9.83 19.78 -13.55
C TRP A 499 10.02 18.27 -13.77
N THR A 500 11.21 17.74 -13.48
CA THR A 500 11.56 16.32 -13.69
C THR A 500 10.59 15.37 -13.01
N GLY A 501 10.29 15.57 -11.72
CA GLY A 501 9.40 14.70 -10.95
C GLY A 501 7.97 14.72 -11.46
N PHE A 502 7.49 15.86 -11.96
CA PHE A 502 6.19 15.97 -12.60
C PHE A 502 6.10 15.11 -13.88
N TRP A 503 7.09 15.18 -14.76
CA TRP A 503 7.08 14.37 -15.99
C TRP A 503 7.29 12.88 -15.75
N VAL A 504 8.13 12.50 -14.77
CA VAL A 504 8.27 11.10 -14.35
C VAL A 504 6.97 10.60 -13.70
N PHE A 505 6.27 11.42 -12.91
CA PHE A 505 4.93 11.11 -12.40
C PHE A 505 3.90 10.89 -13.53
N VAL A 506 3.87 11.75 -14.56
CA VAL A 506 2.98 11.57 -15.72
C VAL A 506 3.29 10.24 -16.43
N GLY A 507 4.56 9.93 -16.67
CA GLY A 507 4.98 8.63 -17.22
C GLY A 507 4.56 7.44 -16.36
N ALA A 508 4.75 7.53 -15.05
CA ALA A 508 4.30 6.53 -14.08
C ALA A 508 2.78 6.32 -14.15
N MET A 509 1.98 7.39 -14.23
CA MET A 509 0.52 7.29 -14.36
C MET A 509 0.08 6.64 -15.68
N VAL A 510 0.82 6.87 -16.78
CA VAL A 510 0.59 6.15 -18.05
C VAL A 510 0.85 4.65 -17.88
N VAL A 511 1.91 4.24 -17.17
CA VAL A 511 2.20 2.81 -16.89
C VAL A 511 1.13 2.19 -15.99
N VAL A 512 0.66 2.90 -14.95
CA VAL A 512 -0.45 2.46 -14.09
C VAL A 512 -1.74 2.29 -14.90
N ALA A 513 -2.08 3.25 -15.77
CA ALA A 513 -3.23 3.15 -16.66
C ALA A 513 -3.09 1.97 -17.64
N ALA A 514 -1.92 1.78 -18.25
CA ALA A 514 -1.65 0.66 -19.15
C ALA A 514 -1.81 -0.70 -18.44
N GLY A 515 -1.27 -0.85 -17.22
CA GLY A 515 -1.46 -2.04 -16.38
C GLY A 515 -2.93 -2.28 -16.03
N TRP A 516 -3.68 -1.21 -15.71
CA TRP A 516 -5.12 -1.28 -15.48
C TRP A 516 -5.87 -1.72 -16.75
N PHE A 517 -5.55 -1.21 -17.93
CA PHE A 517 -6.15 -1.67 -19.19
C PHE A 517 -5.76 -3.13 -19.51
N ALA A 518 -4.53 -3.55 -19.20
CA ALA A 518 -4.04 -4.91 -19.37
C ALA A 518 -4.65 -5.92 -18.38
N ALA A 519 -5.21 -5.49 -17.25
CA ALA A 519 -5.92 -6.33 -16.28
C ALA A 519 -7.32 -6.79 -16.76
N ARG A 520 -7.41 -7.27 -18.00
CA ARG A 520 -8.61 -7.83 -18.64
C ARG A 520 -8.43 -9.34 -18.87
N PRO A 521 -9.49 -10.17 -18.79
CA PRO A 521 -9.37 -11.62 -18.95
C PRO A 521 -8.65 -12.10 -20.22
N LEU A 522 -8.79 -11.38 -21.34
CA LEU A 522 -8.12 -11.70 -22.61
C LEU A 522 -6.58 -11.66 -22.52
N VAL A 523 -6.03 -10.77 -21.69
CA VAL A 523 -4.57 -10.62 -21.48
C VAL A 523 -4.11 -11.48 -20.31
N LEU A 524 -4.93 -11.58 -19.25
CA LEU A 524 -4.60 -12.35 -18.06
C LEU A 524 -4.64 -13.87 -18.29
N ALA A 525 -5.54 -14.38 -19.13
CA ALA A 525 -5.67 -15.83 -19.36
C ALA A 525 -4.43 -16.47 -20.01
N PRO A 526 -3.78 -15.89 -21.05
CA PRO A 526 -2.48 -16.36 -21.55
C PRO A 526 -1.39 -16.40 -20.46
N ILE A 527 -1.28 -15.34 -19.65
CA ILE A 527 -0.28 -15.26 -18.56
C ILE A 527 -0.56 -16.36 -17.51
N ALA A 528 -1.82 -16.54 -17.11
CA ALA A 528 -2.21 -17.54 -16.13
C ALA A 528 -1.93 -18.99 -16.60
N LYS A 529 -1.96 -19.27 -17.92
CA LYS A 529 -1.56 -20.56 -18.50
C LYS A 529 -0.07 -20.90 -18.30
N LEU A 530 0.79 -19.90 -18.08
CA LEU A 530 2.20 -20.14 -17.75
C LEU A 530 2.37 -20.80 -16.37
N PHE A 531 1.40 -20.62 -15.47
CA PHE A 531 1.45 -21.11 -14.08
C PHE A 531 0.50 -22.27 -13.79
N GLY A 532 -0.43 -22.59 -14.71
CA GLY A 532 -1.48 -23.59 -14.48
C GLY A 532 -2.33 -23.84 -15.72
N GLN A 533 -3.48 -24.48 -15.54
CA GLN A 533 -4.48 -24.66 -16.59
C GLN A 533 -5.58 -23.62 -16.47
N VAL A 534 -5.98 -23.02 -17.60
CA VAL A 534 -7.10 -22.08 -17.68
C VAL A 534 -8.24 -22.71 -18.47
N SER A 535 -9.44 -22.76 -17.88
CA SER A 535 -10.67 -23.30 -18.49
C SER A 535 -11.79 -22.28 -18.44
N GLY A 536 -12.55 -22.15 -19.53
CA GLY A 536 -13.86 -21.48 -19.52
C GLY A 536 -14.90 -22.29 -18.73
N ARG A 537 -16.04 -21.64 -18.47
CA ARG A 537 -17.31 -22.30 -18.09
C ARG A 537 -17.91 -23.02 -19.28
#